data_AF-A0A7K0V8M5-F1
#
_entry.id   AF-A0A7K0V8M5-F1
#
_cell.length_a   1.000
_cell.length_b   1.000
_cell.length_c   1.000
_cell.angle_alpha   90.00
_cell.angle_beta   90.00
_cell.angle_gamma   90.00
#
_symmetry.space_group_name_H-M   'P 1'
#
loop_
_entity.id
_entity.type
_entity.pdbx_description
1 polymer ?
#
loop_
_entity_poly.entity_id
_entity_poly.type
_entity_poly.pdbx_seq_one_letter_code
_entity_poly.pdbx_strand_id
1 'polypeptide(L)'
;MSHIEEIPCIEVLSSVVFIVEGAIEEAHNPQAISSHLDTCMACRAEVAHEQAMHSLLQDVLRRTCDEKAPEDLHRSIHEELLRQASGAGVTEVVTQFSMTEISIEIDEFGNVEHREVQIEQTHVQHFIDEEE
;
A
#
# COMPACT_ATOMS: atom_id res chain seq x y z
N MET A 1 -3.26 -4.84 34.54
CA MET A 1 -2.00 -5.51 34.14
C MET A 1 -2.40 -6.89 33.68
N SER A 2 -2.46 -7.11 32.36
CA SER A 2 -2.82 -8.39 31.78
C SER A 2 -1.79 -9.43 32.21
N HIS A 3 -2.26 -10.50 32.83
CA HIS A 3 -1.44 -11.64 33.20
C HIS A 3 -1.08 -12.37 31.89
N ILE A 4 0.18 -12.33 31.48
CA ILE A 4 0.66 -13.17 30.37
C ILE A 4 0.78 -14.57 30.95
N GLU A 5 0.02 -15.52 30.41
CA GLU A 5 0.11 -16.93 30.81
C GLU A 5 1.40 -17.53 30.24
N GLU A 6 2.24 -18.10 31.10
CA GLU A 6 3.42 -18.83 30.68
C GLU A 6 2.99 -20.17 30.07
N ILE A 7 3.10 -20.28 28.74
CA ILE A 7 2.78 -21.50 28.01
C ILE A 7 4.01 -22.42 27.85
N PRO A 8 3.82 -23.76 27.86
CA PRO A 8 4.90 -24.71 27.68
C PRO A 8 5.40 -24.75 26.22
N CYS A 9 6.66 -25.13 26.03
CA CYS A 9 7.28 -25.22 24.69
C CYS A 9 6.47 -26.09 23.71
N ILE A 10 5.83 -27.16 24.19
CA ILE A 10 5.03 -28.05 23.34
C ILE A 10 3.86 -27.33 22.68
N GLU A 11 3.24 -26.37 23.38
CA GLU A 11 2.12 -25.59 22.86
C GLU A 11 2.59 -24.62 21.78
N VAL A 12 3.74 -23.98 21.99
CA VAL A 12 4.41 -23.13 20.99
C VAL A 12 4.76 -23.93 19.73
N LEU A 13 5.40 -25.09 19.89
CA LEU A 13 5.80 -25.95 18.78
C LEU A 13 4.59 -26.56 18.06
N SER A 14 3.48 -26.81 18.75
CA SER A 14 2.24 -27.24 18.10
C SER A 14 1.62 -26.16 17.20
N SER A 15 1.96 -24.89 17.44
CA SER A 15 1.52 -23.74 16.65
C SER A 15 2.51 -23.36 15.54
N VAL A 16 3.54 -24.17 15.28
CA VAL A 16 4.63 -23.83 14.33
C VAL A 16 4.13 -23.53 12.91
N VAL A 17 3.07 -24.21 12.46
CA VAL A 17 2.49 -23.98 11.13
C VAL A 17 1.98 -22.55 10.99
N PHE A 18 1.18 -22.08 11.96
CA PHE A 18 0.69 -20.69 11.99
C PHE A 18 1.84 -19.67 12.03
N ILE A 19 2.93 -20.00 12.73
CA ILE A 19 4.11 -19.13 12.82
C ILE A 19 4.85 -19.06 11.46
N VAL A 20 5.05 -20.20 10.79
CA VAL A 20 5.74 -20.29 9.49
C VAL A 20 4.91 -19.63 8.38
N GLU A 21 3.59 -19.75 8.42
CA GLU A 21 2.66 -19.15 7.44
C GLU A 21 2.37 -17.66 7.69
N GLY A 22 2.90 -17.07 8.76
CA GLY A 22 2.64 -15.67 9.12
C GLY A 22 1.22 -15.42 9.66
N ALA A 23 0.50 -16.48 10.01
CA ALA A 23 -0.88 -16.47 10.52
C ALA A 23 -0.92 -16.64 12.05
N ILE A 24 0.06 -16.08 12.78
CA ILE A 24 0.18 -16.27 14.23
C ILE A 24 -1.06 -15.75 15.00
N GLU A 25 -1.75 -14.73 14.46
CA GLU A 25 -2.98 -14.18 15.03
C GLU A 25 -4.15 -15.19 15.05
N GLU A 26 -4.09 -16.23 14.22
CA GLU A 26 -5.08 -17.32 14.20
C GLU A 26 -4.77 -18.41 15.24
N ALA A 27 -3.60 -18.37 15.88
CA ALA A 27 -3.24 -19.30 16.93
C ALA A 27 -4.07 -19.06 18.20
N HIS A 28 -4.12 -20.07 19.07
CA HIS A 28 -4.93 -20.01 20.29
C HIS A 28 -4.55 -18.85 21.23
N ASN A 29 -3.26 -18.53 21.33
CA ASN A 29 -2.76 -17.48 22.21
C ASN A 29 -1.52 -16.77 21.62
N PRO A 30 -1.68 -15.87 20.62
CA PRO A 30 -0.57 -15.25 19.89
C PRO A 30 0.39 -14.48 20.80
N GLN A 31 -0.15 -13.81 21.82
CA GLN A 31 0.62 -12.98 22.76
C GLN A 31 1.50 -13.82 23.69
N ALA A 32 1.01 -14.97 24.15
CA ALA A 32 1.81 -15.88 24.96
C ALA A 32 2.90 -16.57 24.12
N ILE A 33 2.59 -16.91 22.85
CA ILE A 33 3.54 -17.49 21.91
C ILE A 33 4.69 -16.51 21.61
N SER A 34 4.39 -15.25 21.29
CA SER A 34 5.43 -14.25 21.01
C SER A 34 6.32 -14.00 22.22
N SER A 35 5.72 -13.84 23.41
CA SER A 35 6.45 -13.70 24.67
C SER A 35 7.33 -14.92 24.98
N HIS A 36 6.89 -16.13 24.64
CA HIS A 36 7.68 -17.33 24.83
C HIS A 36 8.86 -17.39 23.84
N LEU A 37 8.66 -17.02 22.58
CA LEU A 37 9.74 -16.99 21.57
C LEU A 37 10.82 -15.95 21.89
N ASP A 38 10.47 -14.86 22.57
CA ASP A 38 11.42 -13.86 23.05
C ASP A 38 12.30 -14.36 24.21
N THR A 39 11.81 -15.33 24.99
CA THR A 39 12.48 -15.84 26.20
C THR A 39 13.13 -17.21 26.00
N CYS A 40 12.60 -18.05 25.11
CA CYS A 40 13.04 -19.42 24.89
C CYS A 40 13.83 -19.57 23.58
N MET A 41 15.15 -19.65 23.70
CA MET A 41 16.05 -19.83 22.56
C MET A 41 15.86 -21.15 21.82
N ALA A 42 15.44 -22.22 22.50
CA ALA A 42 15.23 -23.52 21.89
C ALA A 42 14.04 -23.49 20.92
N CYS A 43 12.90 -22.95 21.35
CA CYS A 43 11.72 -22.79 20.48
C CYS A 43 12.02 -21.87 19.29
N ARG A 44 12.80 -20.80 19.50
CA ARG A 44 13.22 -19.91 18.42
C ARG A 44 14.10 -20.61 17.39
N ALA A 45 15.04 -21.44 17.83
CA ALA A 45 15.90 -22.22 16.95
C ALA A 45 15.08 -23.23 16.13
N GLU A 46 14.10 -23.87 16.75
CA GLU A 46 13.22 -24.83 16.06
C GLU A 46 12.35 -24.15 15.01
N VAL A 47 11.71 -23.02 15.34
CA VAL A 47 10.93 -22.23 14.38
C VAL A 47 11.80 -21.76 13.21
N ALA A 48 13.01 -21.28 13.48
CA ALA A 48 13.93 -20.88 12.42
C ALA A 48 14.36 -22.06 11.53
N HIS A 49 14.53 -23.25 12.11
CA HIS A 49 14.80 -24.47 11.37
C HIS A 49 13.63 -24.83 10.44
N GLU A 50 12.41 -24.82 10.95
CA GLU A 50 11.20 -25.10 10.17
C GLU A 50 10.97 -24.08 9.05
N GLN A 51 11.22 -22.78 9.30
CA GLN A 51 11.17 -21.75 8.26
C GLN A 51 12.19 -21.99 7.14
N ALA A 52 13.40 -22.41 7.50
CA ALA A 52 14.44 -22.74 6.52
C ALA A 52 14.06 -23.99 5.71
N MET A 53 13.51 -25.02 6.37
CA MET A 53 13.03 -26.25 5.71
C MET A 53 11.85 -25.96 4.78
N HIS A 54 10.90 -25.13 5.21
CA HIS A 54 9.77 -24.70 4.39
C HIS A 54 10.23 -23.96 3.14
N SER A 55 11.17 -23.01 3.28
CA SER A 55 11.74 -22.26 2.16
C SER A 55 12.46 -23.17 1.17
N LEU A 56 13.24 -24.13 1.68
CA LEU A 56 13.92 -25.12 0.84
C LEU A 56 12.92 -25.96 0.04
N LEU A 57 11.85 -26.45 0.68
CA LEU A 57 10.80 -27.21 0.00
C LEU A 57 10.09 -26.37 -1.07
N GLN A 58 9.76 -25.12 -0.75
CA GLN A 58 9.14 -24.20 -1.71
C GLN A 58 10.05 -23.98 -2.93
N ASP A 59 11.35 -23.80 -2.74
CA ASP A 59 12.30 -23.62 -3.83
C ASP A 59 12.44 -24.87 -4.70
N VAL A 60 12.45 -26.06 -4.08
CA VAL A 60 12.46 -27.33 -4.83
C VAL A 60 11.18 -27.48 -5.65
N LEU A 61 10.02 -27.16 -5.07
CA LEU A 61 8.75 -27.18 -5.78
C LEU A 61 8.71 -26.17 -6.93
N ARG A 62 9.19 -24.94 -6.73
CA ARG A 62 9.27 -23.93 -7.79
C ARG A 62 10.16 -24.36 -8.97
N ARG A 63 11.25 -25.08 -8.70
CA ARG A 63 12.15 -25.60 -9.74
C ARG A 63 11.57 -26.80 -10.49
N THR A 64 10.72 -27.60 -9.84
CA THR A 64 10.15 -28.82 -10.41
C THR A 64 8.81 -28.58 -11.09
N CYS A 65 8.02 -27.63 -10.58
CA CYS A 65 6.75 -27.18 -11.12
C CYS A 65 6.95 -25.81 -11.80
N ASP A 66 7.53 -25.79 -13.00
CA ASP A 66 7.58 -24.61 -13.87
C ASP A 66 6.23 -24.40 -14.58
N GLU A 67 5.16 -24.25 -13.79
CA GLU A 67 3.86 -23.92 -14.33
C GLU A 67 3.87 -22.46 -14.76
N LYS A 68 3.83 -22.25 -16.08
CA LYS A 68 3.75 -20.90 -16.64
C LYS A 68 2.42 -20.27 -16.25
N ALA A 69 2.48 -19.01 -15.83
CA ALA A 69 1.27 -18.23 -15.62
C ALA A 69 0.42 -18.19 -16.91
N PRO A 70 -0.92 -18.18 -16.80
CA PRO A 70 -1.81 -18.14 -17.95
C PRO A 70 -1.53 -16.92 -18.85
N GLU A 71 -1.63 -17.09 -20.17
CA GLU A 71 -1.40 -15.99 -21.13
C GLU A 71 -2.34 -14.80 -20.91
N ASP A 72 -3.55 -15.06 -20.42
CA ASP A 72 -4.52 -14.02 -20.10
C ASP A 72 -4.05 -13.09 -18.98
N LEU A 73 -3.35 -13.63 -17.96
CA LEU A 73 -2.78 -12.85 -16.87
C LEU A 73 -1.61 -11.98 -17.36
N HIS A 74 -0.76 -12.53 -18.23
CA HIS A 74 0.30 -11.73 -18.86
C HIS A 74 -0.26 -10.56 -19.65
N ARG A 75 -1.34 -10.80 -20.41
CA ARG A 75 -2.01 -9.74 -21.18
C ARG A 75 -2.62 -8.69 -20.25
N SER A 76 -3.35 -9.09 -19.21
CA SER A 76 -3.97 -8.12 -18.28
C SER A 76 -2.93 -7.29 -17.53
N ILE A 77 -1.82 -7.88 -17.08
CA ILE A 77 -0.73 -7.13 -16.43
C ILE A 77 -0.09 -6.15 -17.42
N HIS A 78 0.14 -6.59 -18.66
CA HIS A 78 0.72 -5.71 -19.69
C HIS A 78 -0.18 -4.52 -20.00
N GLU A 79 -1.49 -4.76 -20.15
CA GLU A 79 -2.49 -3.71 -20.35
C GLU A 79 -2.57 -2.75 -19.15
N GLU A 80 -2.53 -3.27 -17.93
CA GLU A 80 -2.55 -2.45 -16.71
C GLU A 80 -1.31 -1.57 -16.59
N LEU A 81 -0.12 -2.12 -16.85
CA LEU A 81 1.14 -1.37 -16.85
C LEU A 81 1.15 -0.28 -17.95
N LEU A 82 0.63 -0.59 -19.13
CA LEU A 82 0.43 0.39 -20.20
C LEU A 82 -0.55 1.48 -19.77
N ARG A 83 -1.65 1.12 -19.11
CA ARG A 83 -2.64 2.07 -18.59
C ARG A 83 -2.01 3.02 -17.57
N GLN A 84 -1.27 2.50 -16.61
CA GLN A 84 -0.53 3.28 -15.62
C GLN A 84 0.51 4.19 -16.29
N ALA A 85 1.31 3.66 -17.22
CA ALA A 85 2.32 4.44 -17.96
C ALA A 85 1.70 5.51 -18.87
N SER A 86 0.48 5.31 -19.36
CA SER A 86 -0.28 6.28 -20.16
C SER A 86 -0.96 7.38 -19.34
N GLY A 87 -0.74 7.41 -18.02
CA GLY A 87 -1.27 8.44 -17.12
C GLY A 87 -2.70 8.20 -16.63
N ALA A 88 -3.33 7.08 -17.00
CA ALA A 88 -4.68 6.70 -16.56
C ALA A 88 -4.69 6.12 -15.12
N GLY A 89 -3.99 6.82 -14.23
CA GLY A 89 -3.81 6.55 -12.80
C GLY A 89 -3.21 7.75 -12.05
N VAL A 90 -2.79 8.82 -12.74
CA VAL A 90 -2.44 10.10 -12.12
C VAL A 90 -3.74 10.82 -11.80
N THR A 91 -4.00 11.10 -10.52
CA THR A 91 -5.11 11.96 -10.11
C THR A 91 -4.79 13.40 -10.51
N GLU A 92 -5.27 13.82 -11.69
CA GLU A 92 -5.15 15.20 -12.14
C GLU A 92 -6.18 16.08 -11.42
N VAL A 93 -5.71 16.99 -10.56
CA VAL A 93 -6.57 17.99 -9.91
C VAL A 93 -6.43 19.31 -10.68
N VAL A 94 -7.50 19.67 -11.40
CA VAL A 94 -7.58 20.94 -12.15
C VAL A 94 -8.29 21.99 -11.30
N THR A 95 -7.59 23.04 -10.88
CA THR A 95 -8.20 24.19 -10.20
C THR A 95 -8.39 25.33 -11.20
N GLN A 96 -9.63 25.76 -11.40
CA GLN A 96 -9.99 26.89 -12.27
C GLN A 96 -10.29 28.12 -11.43
N PHE A 97 -9.63 29.25 -11.74
CA PHE A 97 -9.91 30.55 -11.14
C PHE A 97 -10.40 31.51 -12.23
N SER A 98 -11.62 32.04 -12.05
CA SER A 98 -12.19 33.08 -12.91
C SER A 98 -12.46 34.34 -12.09
N MET A 99 -11.92 35.48 -12.51
CA MET A 99 -12.18 36.78 -11.89
C MET A 99 -12.55 37.82 -12.94
N THR A 100 -13.66 38.52 -12.70
CA THR A 100 -14.09 39.66 -13.52
C THR A 100 -13.94 40.93 -12.71
N GLU A 101 -13.07 41.83 -13.17
CA GLU A 101 -12.92 43.16 -12.59
C GLU A 101 -13.69 44.19 -13.44
N ILE A 102 -14.58 44.94 -12.80
CA ILE A 102 -15.38 45.98 -13.42
C ILE A 102 -14.99 47.33 -12.79
N SER A 103 -14.37 48.20 -13.59
CA SER A 103 -14.00 49.56 -13.18
C SER A 103 -14.94 50.56 -13.85
N ILE A 104 -15.55 51.43 -13.04
CA ILE A 104 -16.42 52.52 -13.49
C ILE A 104 -15.81 53.83 -13.00
N GLU A 105 -15.37 54.66 -13.93
CA GLU A 105 -14.82 55.98 -13.65
C GLU A 105 -15.76 57.06 -14.20
N ILE A 106 -15.92 58.16 -13.47
CA ILE A 106 -16.75 59.30 -13.88
C ILE A 106 -15.84 60.51 -13.99
N ASP A 107 -15.78 61.11 -15.18
CA ASP A 107 -14.96 62.30 -15.42
C ASP A 107 -15.57 63.58 -14.78
N GLU A 108 -14.80 64.67 -14.74
CA GLU A 108 -15.24 65.96 -14.17
C GLU A 108 -16.42 66.60 -14.91
N PHE A 109 -16.80 66.07 -16.08
CA PHE A 109 -17.91 66.53 -16.90
C PHE A 109 -19.14 65.59 -16.82
N GLY A 110 -19.07 64.52 -16.01
CA GLY A 110 -20.16 63.58 -15.75
C GLY A 110 -20.30 62.46 -16.78
N ASN A 111 -19.33 62.25 -17.67
CA ASN A 111 -19.32 61.10 -18.57
C ASN A 111 -18.81 59.86 -17.84
N VAL A 112 -19.43 58.71 -18.13
CA VAL A 112 -19.07 57.43 -17.51
C VAL A 112 -18.16 56.66 -18.45
N GLU A 113 -16.95 56.36 -18.01
CA GLU A 113 -16.05 55.41 -18.68
C GLU A 113 -16.15 54.05 -17.99
N HIS A 114 -16.51 53.02 -18.77
CA HIS A 114 -16.66 51.65 -18.31
C HIS A 114 -15.53 50.78 -18.88
N ARG A 115 -14.76 50.15 -17.99
CA ARG A 115 -13.72 49.19 -18.38
C ARG A 115 -13.96 47.87 -17.67
N GLU A 116 -14.08 46.82 -18.47
CA GLU A 116 -14.22 45.45 -18.00
C GLU A 116 -12.95 44.67 -18.36
N VAL A 117 -12.38 43.96 -17.37
CA VAL A 117 -11.26 43.06 -17.57
C VAL A 117 -11.64 41.68 -17.05
N GLN A 118 -11.62 40.70 -17.94
CA GLN A 118 -11.86 39.30 -17.61
C GLN A 118 -10.53 38.56 -17.53
N ILE A 119 -10.29 37.89 -16.41
CA ILE A 119 -9.08 37.10 -16.17
C ILE A 119 -9.50 35.66 -15.91
N GLU A 120 -9.08 34.76 -16.80
CA GLU A 120 -9.25 33.32 -16.70
C GLU A 120 -7.89 32.68 -16.47
N GLN A 121 -7.73 31.94 -15.36
CA GLN A 121 -6.50 31.22 -15.06
C GLN A 121 -6.80 29.75 -14.72
N THR A 122 -6.15 28.84 -15.44
CA THR A 122 -6.24 27.40 -15.18
C THR A 122 -4.93 26.92 -14.59
N HIS A 123 -4.97 26.27 -13.41
CA HIS A 123 -3.81 25.64 -12.81
C HIS A 123 -4.01 24.13 -12.75
N VAL A 124 -3.05 23.39 -13.31
CA VAL A 124 -3.01 21.93 -13.35
C VAL A 124 -1.92 21.46 -12.39
N GLN A 125 -2.28 20.63 -11.43
CA GLN A 125 -1.34 19.98 -10.51
C GLN A 125 -1.36 18.47 -10.73
N HIS A 126 -0.17 17.89 -10.90
CA HIS A 126 0.03 16.45 -11.00
C HIS A 126 0.52 15.95 -9.65
N PHE A 127 -0.26 15.08 -9.01
CA PHE A 127 0.17 14.36 -7.81
C PHE A 127 0.70 12.99 -8.25
N ILE A 128 1.94 12.69 -7.86
CA ILE A 128 2.46 11.34 -7.93
C ILE A 128 2.15 10.76 -6.56
N ASP A 129 1.32 9.72 -6.51
CA ASP A 129 1.15 8.94 -5.29
C ASP A 129 2.48 8.22 -5.03
N GLU A 130 3.35 8.82 -4.23
CA GLU A 130 4.46 8.10 -3.60
C GLU A 130 3.85 7.27 -2.47
N GLU A 131 3.48 6.03 -2.78
CA GLU A 131 3.09 5.02 -1.77
C GLU A 131 4.31 4.77 -0.84
N GLU A 132 4.21 5.21 0.42
CA GLU A 132 5.14 4.91 1.53
C GLU A 132 4.76 3.59 2.22
#